data_AF-A0AAD6ESG7-F1
#
_entry.id   AF-A0AAD6ESG7-F1
#
_cell.length_a   1.000
_cell.length_b   1.000
_cell.length_c   1.000
_cell.angle_alpha   90.00
_cell.angle_beta   90.00
_cell.angle_gamma   90.00
#
_symmetry.space_group_name_H-M   'P 1'
#
loop_
_entity.id
_entity.type
_entity.pdbx_description
1 polymer ?
#
loop_
_entity_poly.entity_id
_entity_poly.type
_entity_poly.pdbx_seq_one_letter_code
_entity_poly.pdbx_strand_id
1 'polypeptide(L)' 'MALGDSSAAAYIHMVQHLIERCLLFGMSMEECVDALSKHANIGPIITSTVWKGLEKENKEFFKSYGQWRETRN' A
#
# COMPACT_ATOMS: atom_id res chain seq x y z
N MET A 1 22.47 -2.47 22.89
CA MET A 1 21.46 -3.26 22.14
C MET A 1 20.24 -2.38 21.98
N ALA A 2 19.94 -1.90 20.77
CA ALA A 2 18.81 -1.01 20.52
C ALA A 2 17.51 -1.82 20.42
N LEU A 3 16.92 -2.16 21.57
CA LEU A 3 15.58 -2.75 21.65
C LEU A 3 14.56 -1.61 21.64
N GLY A 4 14.37 -1.00 20.46
CA GLY A 4 13.44 0.13 20.29
C GLY A 4 12.73 0.21 18.95
N ASP A 5 13.22 -0.47 17.90
CA ASP A 5 12.76 -0.24 16.51
C ASP A 5 11.89 -1.36 15.89
N SER A 6 11.69 -2.48 16.59
CA SER A 6 11.11 -3.68 15.95
C SER A 6 9.61 -3.58 15.65
N SER A 7 8.86 -2.71 16.33
CA SER A 7 7.39 -2.64 16.18
C SER A 7 6.95 -1.73 15.04
N ALA A 8 7.60 -0.58 14.86
CA ALA A 8 7.26 0.39 13.82
C ALA A 8 7.63 -0.14 12.42
N ALA A 9 8.84 -0.70 12.27
CA ALA A 9 9.26 -1.34 11.03
C ALA A 9 8.36 -2.52 10.67
N ALA A 10 8.03 -3.39 11.64
CA ALA A 10 7.11 -4.51 11.41
C ALA A 10 5.70 -4.04 11.00
N TYR A 11 5.19 -2.97 11.61
CA TYR A 11 3.91 -2.38 11.25
C TYR A 11 3.92 -1.83 9.81
N ILE A 12 4.97 -1.11 9.41
CA ILE A 12 5.11 -0.59 8.04
C ILE A 12 5.17 -1.73 7.03
N HIS A 13 5.94 -2.79 7.30
CA HIS A 13 6.00 -3.98 6.44
C HIS A 13 4.65 -4.70 6.34
N MET A 14 3.89 -4.78 7.43
CA MET A 14 2.53 -5.34 7.40
C MET A 14 1.61 -4.50 6.50
N VAL A 15 1.65 -3.17 6.62
CA VAL A 15 0.85 -2.26 5.78
C VAL A 15 1.27 -2.39 4.30
N GLN A 16 2.58 -2.45 4.02
CA GLN A 16 3.10 -2.68 2.68
C GLN A 16 2.55 -3.98 2.07
N HIS A 17 2.62 -5.08 2.82
CA HIS A 17 2.12 -6.38 2.35
C HIS A 17 0.62 -6.34 2.02
N LEU A 18 -0.17 -5.62 2.82
CA LEU A 18 -1.59 -5.43 2.55
C LEU A 18 -1.84 -4.57 1.31
N ILE A 19 -1.03 -3.53 1.09
CA ILE A 19 -1.06 -2.72 -0.14
C ILE A 19 -0.72 -3.57 -1.36
N GLU A 20 0.31 -4.42 -1.29
CA GLU A 20 0.66 -5.35 -2.38
C GLU A 20 -0.50 -6.28 -2.72
N ARG A 21 -1.23 -6.76 -1.72
CA ARG A 21 -2.46 -7.55 -1.95
C ARG A 21 -3.55 -6.72 -2.63
N CYS A 22 -3.79 -5.48 -2.21
CA CYS A 22 -4.73 -4.58 -2.90
C CYS A 22 -4.33 -4.34 -4.36
N LEU A 23 -3.03 -4.18 -4.64
CA LEU A 23 -2.50 -4.05 -5.99
C LEU A 23 -2.82 -5.28 -6.84
N LEU A 24 -2.62 -6.49 -6.30
CA LEU A 24 -2.97 -7.75 -7.00
C LEU A 24 -4.46 -7.86 -7.35
N PHE A 25 -5.35 -7.29 -6.52
CA PHE A 25 -6.78 -7.23 -6.81
C PHE A 25 -7.17 -6.16 -7.84
N GLY A 26 -6.22 -5.35 -8.30
CA GLY A 26 -6.50 -4.27 -9.23
C GLY A 26 -7.16 -3.05 -8.59
N MET A 27 -6.93 -2.82 -7.30
CA MET A 27 -7.50 -1.67 -6.59
C MET A 27 -6.72 -0.38 -6.87
N SER A 28 -7.44 0.73 -6.97
CA SER A 28 -6.89 2.08 -6.87
C SER A 28 -6.39 2.39 -5.46
N MET A 29 -5.64 3.49 -5.34
CA MET A 29 -5.21 3.99 -4.03
C MET A 29 -6.42 4.25 -3.11
N GLU A 30 -7.50 4.81 -3.65
CA GLU A 30 -8.72 5.11 -2.89
C GLU A 30 -9.41 3.83 -2.40
N GLU A 31 -9.58 2.84 -3.28
CA GLU A 31 -10.15 1.54 -2.93
C GLU A 31 -9.27 0.78 -1.92
N CYS A 32 -7.95 0.84 -2.08
CA CYS A 32 -6.98 0.28 -1.13
C CYS A 32 -7.12 0.95 0.25
N VAL A 33 -7.18 2.28 0.31
CA VAL A 33 -7.37 3.04 1.55
C VAL A 33 -8.68 2.66 2.23
N ASP A 34 -9.78 2.59 1.49
CA ASP A 34 -11.09 2.22 2.01
C ASP A 34 -11.11 0.76 2.52
N ALA A 35 -10.54 -0.17 1.75
CA ALA A 35 -10.45 -1.58 2.13
C ALA A 35 -9.61 -1.79 3.39
N LEU A 36 -8.43 -1.17 3.49
CA LEU A 36 -7.57 -1.31 4.67
C LEU A 36 -8.15 -0.61 5.89
N SER A 37 -8.86 0.51 5.71
CA SER A 37 -9.61 1.15 6.79
C SER A 37 -10.72 0.25 7.32
N LYS A 38 -11.55 -0.32 6.43
CA LYS A 38 -12.70 -1.16 6.81
C LYS A 38 -12.32 -2.54 7.35
N HIS A 39 -11.34 -3.20 6.73
CA HIS A 39 -11.03 -4.61 7.02
C HIS A 39 -9.84 -4.81 7.95
N ALA A 40 -8.90 -3.85 8.00
CA ALA A 40 -7.69 -3.94 8.81
C ALA A 40 -7.58 -2.85 9.88
N ASN A 41 -8.55 -1.93 9.96
CA ASN A 41 -8.55 -0.79 10.88
C ASN A 41 -7.27 0.07 10.75
N ILE A 42 -6.73 0.18 9.54
CA ILE A 42 -5.54 0.99 9.26
C ILE A 42 -5.97 2.39 8.87
N GLY A 43 -5.40 3.40 9.54
CA GLY A 43 -5.71 4.80 9.26
C GLY A 43 -5.40 5.19 7.81
N PRO A 44 -6.30 5.94 7.13
CA PRO A 44 -6.09 6.37 5.74
C PRO A 44 -4.76 7.07 5.48
N ILE A 45 -4.29 7.85 6.46
CA ILE A 45 -3.02 8.58 6.40
C ILE A 45 -1.83 7.61 6.32
N ILE A 46 -1.86 6.51 7.07
CA ILE A 46 -0.79 5.51 7.08
C ILE A 46 -0.73 4.82 5.72
N THR A 47 -1.87 4.28 5.24
CA THR A 47 -1.96 3.62 3.94
C THR A 47 -1.50 4.54 2.81
N SER A 48 -1.96 5.78 2.80
CA SER A 48 -1.58 6.77 1.78
C SER A 48 -0.08 7.09 1.81
N THR A 49 0.51 7.17 3.00
CA THR A 49 1.93 7.49 3.16
C THR A 49 2.81 6.35 2.65
N VAL A 50 2.49 5.11 3.04
CA VAL A 50 3.23 3.91 2.59
C VAL A 50 3.05 3.71 1.09
N TRP A 51 1.84 3.87 0.56
CA TRP A 51 1.57 3.79 -0.89
C TRP A 51 2.42 4.77 -1.69
N LYS A 52 2.44 6.06 -1.30
CA LYS A 52 3.24 7.09 -1.97
C LYS A 52 4.74 6.80 -1.89
N GLY A 53 5.20 6.20 -0.79
CA GLY A 53 6.57 5.71 -0.66
C GLY A 53 6.89 4.63 -1.69
N LEU A 54 6.03 3.61 -1.78
CA LEU A 54 6.18 2.51 -2.75
C LEU A 54 6.12 3.00 -4.20
N GLU A 55 5.24 3.95 -4.51
CA GLU A 55 5.13 4.56 -5.84
C GLU A 55 6.39 5.35 -6.21
N LYS A 56 6.98 6.06 -5.26
CA LYS A 56 8.22 6.81 -5.47
C LYS A 56 9.42 5.88 -5.71
N GLU A 57 9.48 4.76 -5.01
CA GLU A 57 10.56 3.76 -5.14
C GLU A 57 10.40 2.88 -6.38
N ASN A 58 9.16 2.52 -6.74
CA ASN A 58 8.84 1.56 -7.80
C ASN A 58 8.02 2.19 -8.93
N LYS A 59 8.42 3.38 -9.40
CA LYS A 59 7.68 4.18 -10.39
C LYS A 59 7.26 3.41 -11.64
N GLU A 60 8.15 2.56 -12.16
CA GLU A 60 7.90 1.80 -13.38
C GLU A 60 6.81 0.74 -13.19
N PHE A 61 6.79 0.09 -12.02
CA PHE A 61 5.72 -0.84 -11.65
C PHE A 61 4.39 -0.10 -11.57
N PHE A 62 4.31 1.02 -10.85
CA PHE A 62 3.05 1.76 -10.69
C PHE A 62 2.55 2.37 -12.02
N LYS A 63 3.46 2.77 -12.91
CA LYS A 63 3.11 3.19 -14.28
C LYS A 63 2.47 2.04 -15.06
N SER A 64 3.12 0.88 -15.07
CA SER A 64 2.63 -0.32 -15.78
C SER A 64 1.31 -0.81 -15.18
N TYR A 65 1.20 -0.76 -13.86
CA TYR A 65 -0.01 -1.10 -13.11
C TYR A 65 -1.18 -0.19 -13.44
N GLY A 66 -0.96 1.13 -13.54
CA GLY A 66 -1.98 2.08 -13.97
C GLY A 66 -2.50 1.78 -15.38
N GLN A 67 -1.60 1.48 -16.32
CA GLN A 67 -1.99 1.08 -17.68
C GLN A 67 -2.78 -0.24 -17.69
N TRP A 68 -2.35 -1.23 -16.91
CA TRP A 68 -3.06 -2.50 -16.78
C TRP A 68 -4.45 -2.33 -16.15
N ARG A 69 -4.61 -1.43 -15.18
CA ARG A 69 -5.91 -1.09 -14.59
C ARG A 69 -6.84 -0.45 -15.61
N GLU A 70 -6.33 0.50 -16.41
CA GLU A 70 -7.13 1.22 -17.42
C GLU A 70 -7.62 0.30 -18.54
N THR A 71 -6.82 -0.70 -18.94
CA THR A 71 -7.23 -1.68 -19.96
C THR A 71 -8.27 -2.69 -19.47
N ARG A 72 -8.57 -2.74 -18.16
CA ARG A 72 -9.58 -3.62 -17.55
C ARG A 72 -10.94 -2.97 -17.31
N ASN A 73 -11.05 -1.65 -17.40
CA ASN A 73 -12.32 -0.90 -17.29
C ASN A 73 -12.92 -0.63 -18.67
#